data_AF-A0A7X3JQG4-F1
#
_entry.id   AF-A0A7X3JQG4-F1
#
_cell.length_a   1.000
_cell.length_b   1.000
_cell.length_c   1.000
_cell.angle_alpha   90.00
_cell.angle_beta   90.00
_cell.angle_gamma   90.00
#
_symmetry.space_group_name_H-M   'P 1'
#
loop_
_entity.id
_entity.type
_entity.pdbx_description
1 polymer ?
#
loop_
_entity_poly.entity_id
_entity_poly.type
_entity_poly.pdbx_seq_one_letter_code
_entity_poly.pdbx_strand_id
1 'polypeptide(L)'
;MRRFDTKPLIALATAPKDQDDPWYVNAEQAVQYITANAESDEIVIYVSAPFLLIVGALAPIDNVTPPDGSALQNLTLTTDATWCIQRSWSSSEGHRVYIEPAFPEDSGSALAGGEPLVIRRRLEGVHTGPTPIEINQKLVHCLDVHYVEERKAYCRLNDNGDIEDVIRILTLAVPDQIEGREVVTILRKDLDNYMALADLALVLKFDFTRYVPGSFDSWHGATRYHRDESDLFFHGGSIRRASFAHGAMVVRSRTTVEEQEEVWRKDFDGDPDRDYAVFKIYDRKNDRQVETSCSPEHIVSYFEESDLPWQISPAFFRAEVLNRFKGDPEKYTLEDRSISCRGAWFLKSYDINEAGQVHAWIWDLSQLPYDEQLYWKAFNEWPKAPISERAYRTDIEGDWYTEYQPLDSLKHKVRELDKRKPAWWNPRGEALLDSVLPPATDSPKEWGDEIMALDQCLVEGFLDKPLRKVAEGKGCVLESTWRSLKLLYEILVASSISAEDAREILAPMRRLHELRNEIRGHATHEKKAVAIREARTTHGNFRAHFFHLAEGCDHALVAVLRALDIELEE
;
A
#
# COMPACT_ATOMS: atom_id res chain seq x y z
N MET A 1 6.75 5.19 11.17
CA MET A 1 7.62 6.02 10.30
C MET A 1 8.09 7.25 11.05
N ARG A 2 9.41 7.40 11.26
CA ARG A 2 9.97 8.62 11.84
C ARG A 2 9.80 9.75 10.81
N ARG A 3 9.21 10.88 11.20
CA ARG A 3 9.11 12.05 10.31
C ARG A 3 10.50 12.66 10.15
N PHE A 4 10.87 13.04 8.92
CA PHE A 4 12.06 13.84 8.66
C PHE A 4 12.01 15.14 9.48
N ASP A 5 13.09 15.46 10.21
CA ASP A 5 13.16 16.68 11.01
C ASP A 5 13.64 17.86 10.15
N THR A 6 12.72 18.76 9.81
CA THR A 6 13.03 19.95 9.01
C THR A 6 13.65 21.08 9.83
N LYS A 7 13.69 21.00 11.17
CA LYS A 7 14.18 22.09 12.03
C LYS A 7 15.61 22.52 11.71
N PRO A 8 16.58 21.62 11.45
CA PRO A 8 17.93 22.04 11.09
C PRO A 8 17.96 22.85 9.79
N LEU A 9 17.23 22.41 8.75
CA LEU A 9 17.11 23.14 7.48
C LEU A 9 16.44 24.51 7.65
N ILE A 10 15.38 24.59 8.45
CA ILE A 10 14.71 25.86 8.77
C ILE A 10 15.68 26.82 9.46
N ALA A 11 16.49 26.34 10.40
CA ALA A 11 17.48 27.16 11.10
C ALA A 11 18.60 27.65 10.17
N LEU A 12 19.00 26.85 9.19
CA LEU A 12 19.95 27.26 8.15
C LEU A 12 19.35 28.28 7.18
N ALA A 13 18.05 28.20 6.92
CA ALA A 13 17.34 29.05 5.97
C ALA A 13 16.73 30.33 6.57
N THR A 14 16.83 30.52 7.90
CA THR A 14 16.20 31.65 8.59
C THR A 14 17.24 32.57 9.20
N ALA A 15 17.35 33.78 8.67
CA ALA A 15 18.22 34.80 9.23
C ALA A 15 17.68 35.34 10.58
N PRO A 16 18.55 35.56 11.57
CA PRO A 16 18.17 36.18 12.84
C PRO A 16 17.76 37.65 12.65
N LYS A 17 16.97 38.18 13.58
CA LYS A 17 16.53 39.60 13.55
C LYS A 17 17.67 40.56 13.90
N ASP A 18 18.58 40.14 14.76
CA ASP A 18 19.75 40.92 15.13
C ASP A 18 20.76 40.91 13.99
N GLN A 19 21.02 42.08 13.40
CA GLN A 19 21.93 42.22 12.26
C GLN A 19 23.41 42.04 12.62
N ASP A 20 23.75 42.02 13.91
CA ASP A 20 25.11 41.78 14.39
C ASP A 20 25.28 40.34 14.94
N ASP A 21 24.30 39.46 14.72
CA ASP A 21 24.35 38.06 15.12
C ASP A 21 25.52 37.31 14.44
N PRO A 22 26.29 36.50 15.18
CA PRO A 22 27.38 35.69 14.63
C PRO A 22 26.99 34.77 13.46
N TRP A 23 25.70 34.41 13.34
CA TRP A 23 25.16 33.62 12.23
C TRP A 23 25.57 34.19 10.87
N TYR A 24 25.53 35.53 10.72
CA TYR A 24 25.85 36.20 9.46
C TYR A 24 27.32 36.08 9.04
N VAL A 25 28.23 35.87 9.99
CA VAL A 25 29.68 35.82 9.74
C VAL A 25 30.25 34.40 9.84
N ASN A 26 29.41 33.39 10.12
CA ASN A 26 29.83 32.02 10.34
C ASN A 26 29.07 31.00 9.46
N ALA A 27 29.10 31.19 8.15
CA ALA A 27 28.56 30.21 7.19
C ALA A 27 29.29 28.85 7.24
N GLU A 28 30.56 28.79 7.66
CA GLU A 28 31.33 27.54 7.79
C GLU A 28 30.61 26.52 8.71
N GLN A 29 29.94 27.00 9.77
CA GLN A 29 29.14 26.16 10.66
C GLN A 29 28.09 25.33 9.92
N ALA A 30 27.51 25.85 8.84
CA ALA A 30 26.47 25.16 8.08
C ALA A 30 26.99 23.88 7.40
N VAL A 31 28.29 23.78 7.13
CA VAL A 31 28.90 22.61 6.50
C VAL A 31 28.78 21.36 7.39
N GLN A 32 28.66 21.52 8.71
CA GLN A 32 28.36 20.41 9.63
C GLN A 32 27.06 19.68 9.28
N TYR A 33 26.08 20.39 8.69
CA TYR A 33 24.85 19.79 8.21
C TYR A 33 25.10 18.84 7.03
N ILE A 34 26.05 19.17 6.13
CA ILE A 34 26.36 18.32 4.96
C ILE A 34 26.94 16.99 5.42
N THR A 35 27.87 17.00 6.39
CA THR A 35 28.40 15.77 7.00
C THR A 35 27.31 14.97 7.71
N ALA A 36 26.46 15.61 8.50
CA ALA A 36 25.35 14.93 9.19
C ALA A 36 24.32 14.36 8.20
N ASN A 37 24.03 15.08 7.12
CA ASN A 37 23.12 14.65 6.06
C ASN A 37 23.65 13.40 5.35
N ALA A 38 24.95 13.37 5.04
CA ALA A 38 25.63 12.23 4.46
C ALA A 38 25.68 11.01 5.39
N GLU A 39 25.35 11.15 6.68
CA GLU A 39 25.24 10.01 7.60
C GLU A 39 23.79 9.62 7.95
N SER A 40 22.81 10.38 7.47
CA SER A 40 21.38 10.17 7.79
C SER A 40 20.79 8.94 7.09
N ASP A 41 19.81 8.30 7.76
CA ASP A 41 18.97 7.24 7.16
C ASP A 41 17.98 7.78 6.12
N GLU A 42 17.71 9.09 6.15
CA GLU A 42 16.94 9.82 5.14
C GLU A 42 17.77 11.03 4.73
N ILE A 43 18.35 10.97 3.53
CA ILE A 43 19.32 11.94 3.02
C ILE A 43 18.62 13.00 2.17
N VAL A 44 19.00 14.25 2.36
CA VAL A 44 18.58 15.38 1.53
C VAL A 44 19.41 15.40 0.26
N ILE A 45 18.75 15.27 -0.88
CA ILE A 45 19.35 15.30 -2.22
C ILE A 45 19.08 16.61 -2.96
N TYR A 46 18.15 17.42 -2.46
CA TYR A 46 17.88 18.76 -2.97
C TYR A 46 17.30 19.67 -1.89
N VAL A 47 17.79 20.90 -1.82
CA VAL A 47 17.15 22.02 -1.10
C VAL A 47 17.37 23.28 -1.89
N SER A 48 16.33 24.07 -2.08
CA SER A 48 16.45 25.47 -2.43
C SER A 48 15.67 26.30 -1.42
N ALA A 49 16.38 27.14 -0.66
CA ALA A 49 15.80 28.00 0.36
C ALA A 49 16.67 29.25 0.54
N PRO A 50 16.20 30.29 1.27
CA PRO A 50 17.03 31.45 1.54
C PRO A 50 18.34 31.04 2.21
N PHE A 51 19.46 31.58 1.76
CA PHE A 51 20.79 31.31 2.32
C PHE A 51 21.26 29.84 2.28
N LEU A 52 20.54 28.97 1.58
CA LEU A 52 20.75 27.52 1.58
C LEU A 52 20.42 26.92 0.21
N LEU A 53 21.43 26.36 -0.44
CA LEU A 53 21.26 25.53 -1.63
C LEU A 53 22.01 24.21 -1.42
N ILE A 54 21.33 23.09 -1.69
CA ILE A 54 21.93 21.77 -1.80
C ILE A 54 21.39 21.15 -3.08
N VAL A 55 22.26 20.65 -3.96
CA VAL A 55 21.86 19.97 -5.19
C VAL A 55 22.70 18.69 -5.33
N GLY A 56 22.02 17.56 -5.42
CA GLY A 56 22.62 16.25 -5.62
C GLY A 56 22.54 15.77 -7.06
N ALA A 57 23.62 15.16 -7.53
CA ALA A 57 23.67 14.39 -8.76
C ALA A 57 24.54 13.15 -8.57
N LEU A 58 24.31 12.12 -9.36
CA LEU A 58 25.12 10.92 -9.37
C LEU A 58 26.25 11.04 -10.39
N ALA A 59 27.43 10.58 -10.02
CA ALA A 59 28.64 10.55 -10.84
C ALA A 59 29.20 9.12 -10.89
N PRO A 60 29.78 8.66 -12.01
CA PRO A 60 30.53 7.40 -12.04
C PRO A 60 31.60 7.38 -10.96
N ILE A 61 31.71 6.27 -10.22
CA ILE A 61 32.68 6.13 -9.12
C ILE A 61 34.10 6.41 -9.59
N ASP A 62 34.46 5.96 -10.80
CA ASP A 62 35.76 6.17 -11.42
C ASP A 62 36.10 7.66 -11.64
N ASN A 63 35.09 8.51 -11.86
CA ASN A 63 35.30 9.95 -12.04
C ASN A 63 35.57 10.68 -10.72
N VAL A 64 35.27 10.05 -9.58
CA VAL A 64 35.38 10.64 -8.24
C VAL A 64 36.24 9.78 -7.29
N THR A 65 37.10 8.92 -7.87
CA THR A 65 38.00 8.02 -7.12
C THR A 65 39.39 7.99 -7.78
N PRO A 66 40.41 8.67 -7.21
CA PRO A 66 40.30 9.61 -6.09
C PRO A 66 39.51 10.86 -6.49
N PRO A 67 38.83 11.52 -5.54
CA PRO A 67 38.11 12.75 -5.83
C PRO A 67 39.06 13.92 -6.17
N ASP A 68 38.74 14.67 -7.22
CA ASP A 68 39.39 15.95 -7.53
C ASP A 68 38.59 17.09 -6.90
N GLY A 69 39.02 17.52 -5.70
CA GLY A 69 38.37 18.60 -4.96
C GLY A 69 38.33 19.94 -5.69
N SER A 70 39.26 20.20 -6.60
CA SER A 70 39.26 21.42 -7.42
C SER A 70 38.21 21.33 -8.52
N ALA A 71 38.16 20.20 -9.24
CA ALA A 71 37.14 19.97 -10.27
C ALA A 71 35.72 19.98 -9.68
N LEU A 72 35.52 19.32 -8.54
CA LEU A 72 34.23 19.24 -7.86
C LEU A 72 33.73 20.60 -7.34
N GLN A 73 34.62 21.44 -6.81
CA GLN A 73 34.23 22.79 -6.37
C GLN A 73 33.89 23.73 -7.53
N ASN A 74 34.52 23.55 -8.70
CA ASN A 74 34.25 24.34 -9.90
C ASN A 74 33.11 23.76 -10.76
N LEU A 75 32.58 22.60 -10.40
CA LEU A 75 31.49 21.93 -11.08
C LEU A 75 30.24 22.82 -11.08
N THR A 76 29.64 23.01 -12.25
CA THR A 76 28.32 23.62 -12.36
C THR A 76 27.28 22.51 -12.38
N LEU A 77 26.41 22.48 -11.37
CA LEU A 77 25.31 21.54 -11.28
C LEU A 77 24.00 22.31 -11.42
N THR A 78 23.28 22.07 -12.53
CA THR A 78 21.98 22.66 -12.80
C THR A 78 20.89 21.62 -12.64
N THR A 79 19.69 22.05 -12.23
CA THR A 79 18.54 21.17 -12.07
C THR A 79 17.72 21.02 -13.35
N ASP A 80 18.07 21.68 -14.44
CA ASP A 80 17.39 21.55 -15.74
C ASP A 80 18.09 20.57 -16.69
N ALA A 81 19.17 19.93 -16.23
CA ALA A 81 19.88 18.90 -16.99
C ALA A 81 18.96 17.70 -17.24
N THR A 82 18.69 17.41 -18.52
CA THR A 82 17.82 16.31 -18.95
C THR A 82 18.35 15.66 -20.21
N TRP A 83 17.85 14.45 -20.50
CA TRP A 83 18.03 13.84 -21.82
C TRP A 83 17.39 14.72 -22.89
N CYS A 84 18.09 14.95 -24.00
CA CYS A 84 17.55 15.74 -25.09
C CYS A 84 17.88 15.16 -26.48
N ILE A 85 17.07 15.54 -27.47
CA ILE A 85 17.39 15.27 -28.88
C ILE A 85 18.29 16.41 -29.36
N GLN A 86 19.58 16.13 -29.47
CA GLN A 86 20.59 17.11 -29.85
C GLN A 86 20.78 17.13 -31.36
N ARG A 87 21.09 18.33 -31.88
CA ARG A 87 21.36 18.56 -33.30
C ARG A 87 22.66 19.32 -33.45
N SER A 88 23.60 18.78 -34.19
CA SER A 88 24.87 19.45 -34.49
C SER A 88 25.13 19.50 -35.99
N TRP A 89 25.99 20.43 -36.39
CA TRP A 89 26.52 20.50 -37.74
C TRP A 89 28.02 20.81 -37.68
N SER A 90 28.81 20.07 -38.45
CA SER A 90 30.21 20.40 -38.70
C SER A 90 30.52 20.29 -40.18
N SER A 91 31.55 21.02 -40.63
CA SER A 91 32.00 20.98 -42.03
C SER A 91 32.56 19.61 -42.43
N SER A 92 33.07 18.83 -41.47
CA SER A 92 33.64 17.50 -41.70
C SER A 92 32.62 16.37 -41.62
N GLU A 93 31.60 16.47 -40.76
CA GLU A 93 30.66 15.38 -40.49
C GLU A 93 29.22 15.69 -40.95
N GLY A 94 28.94 16.91 -41.40
CA GLY A 94 27.62 17.33 -41.83
C GLY A 94 26.61 17.46 -40.67
N HIS A 95 25.33 17.27 -40.98
CA HIS A 95 24.25 17.31 -39.97
C HIS A 95 24.20 16.01 -39.18
N ARG A 96 24.13 16.13 -37.84
CA ARG A 96 23.94 15.00 -36.92
C ARG A 96 22.76 15.27 -36.00
N VAL A 97 22.01 14.21 -35.72
CA VAL A 97 20.92 14.20 -34.73
C VAL A 97 21.11 12.97 -33.86
N TYR A 98 21.15 13.14 -32.54
CA TYR A 98 21.41 12.07 -31.59
C TYR A 98 20.75 12.36 -30.24
N ILE A 99 20.70 11.36 -29.38
CA ILE A 99 20.25 11.52 -27.99
C ILE A 99 21.47 11.89 -27.16
N GLU A 100 21.39 13.01 -26.47
CA GLU A 100 22.43 13.47 -25.54
C GLU A 100 21.94 13.21 -24.10
N PRO A 101 22.77 12.56 -23.26
CA PRO A 101 22.43 12.35 -21.85
C PRO A 101 22.46 13.66 -21.08
N ALA A 102 21.86 13.67 -19.89
CA ALA A 102 21.86 14.85 -19.02
C ALA A 102 23.28 15.36 -18.70
N PHE A 103 24.25 14.45 -18.57
CA PHE A 103 25.67 14.78 -18.41
C PHE A 103 26.51 14.07 -19.49
N PRO A 104 26.86 14.75 -20.60
CA PRO A 104 27.62 14.19 -21.71
C PRO A 104 28.98 13.61 -21.30
N GLU A 105 29.33 12.45 -21.84
CA GLU A 105 30.59 11.73 -21.56
C GLU A 105 31.84 12.54 -21.96
N ASP A 106 31.73 13.34 -23.01
CA ASP A 106 32.82 14.17 -23.55
C ASP A 106 32.95 15.54 -22.87
N SER A 107 32.13 15.81 -21.84
CA SER A 107 32.16 17.10 -21.13
C SER A 107 33.43 17.33 -20.31
N GLY A 108 34.18 16.26 -19.97
CA GLY A 108 35.33 16.31 -19.06
C GLY A 108 34.95 16.67 -17.61
N SER A 109 33.64 16.69 -17.31
CA SER A 109 33.10 16.93 -15.97
C SER A 109 33.21 15.67 -15.11
N ALA A 110 33.33 15.83 -13.79
CA ALA A 110 33.18 14.70 -12.85
C ALA A 110 31.82 13.99 -12.99
N LEU A 111 30.79 14.70 -13.47
CA LEU A 111 29.46 14.14 -13.72
C LEU A 111 29.31 13.44 -15.08
N ALA A 112 30.33 13.43 -15.93
CA ALA A 112 30.26 12.84 -17.28
C ALA A 112 29.81 11.36 -17.19
N GLY A 113 28.72 11.00 -17.87
CA GLY A 113 28.12 9.65 -17.79
C GLY A 113 27.28 9.41 -16.52
N GLY A 114 27.10 10.41 -15.67
CA GLY A 114 26.29 10.37 -14.46
C GLY A 114 24.81 10.70 -14.69
N GLU A 115 24.08 10.93 -13.59
CA GLU A 115 22.63 11.11 -13.63
C GLU A 115 22.13 12.22 -12.68
N PRO A 116 21.25 13.13 -13.13
CA PRO A 116 20.58 14.07 -12.23
C PRO A 116 19.58 13.30 -11.36
N LEU A 117 19.42 13.68 -10.10
CA LEU A 117 18.40 13.08 -9.21
C LEU A 117 17.08 13.86 -9.25
N VAL A 118 17.19 15.18 -9.20
CA VAL A 118 16.06 16.12 -9.19
C VAL A 118 16.13 17.01 -10.42
N ILE A 119 15.03 17.05 -11.16
CA ILE A 119 14.88 17.83 -12.39
C ILE A 119 13.82 18.92 -12.14
N ARG A 120 14.17 20.16 -12.47
CA ARG A 120 13.31 21.34 -12.41
C ARG A 120 13.27 21.98 -13.80
N ARG A 121 12.29 21.58 -14.58
CA ARG A 121 11.99 22.18 -15.89
C ARG A 121 10.61 22.79 -15.90
N ARG A 122 10.46 23.89 -16.65
CA ARG A 122 9.20 24.62 -16.77
C ARG A 122 8.75 24.67 -18.21
N LEU A 123 7.44 24.62 -18.42
CA LEU A 123 6.87 24.92 -19.73
C LEU A 123 6.85 26.44 -19.91
N GLU A 124 7.86 26.94 -20.61
CA GLU A 124 8.08 28.37 -20.81
C GLU A 124 6.82 29.04 -21.39
N GLY A 125 6.42 30.16 -20.78
CA GLY A 125 5.24 30.93 -21.20
C GLY A 125 3.87 30.33 -20.81
N VAL A 126 3.82 29.15 -20.16
CA VAL A 126 2.57 28.51 -19.73
C VAL A 126 2.49 28.37 -18.22
N HIS A 127 3.54 27.87 -17.58
CA HIS A 127 3.52 27.64 -16.14
C HIS A 127 3.54 28.96 -15.35
N THR A 128 2.66 29.04 -14.35
CA THR A 128 2.63 30.12 -13.35
C THR A 128 2.90 29.50 -11.97
N GLY A 129 3.79 30.11 -11.18
CA GLY A 129 4.21 29.56 -9.89
C GLY A 129 5.56 28.83 -9.94
N PRO A 130 5.92 28.10 -8.87
CA PRO A 130 7.23 27.46 -8.74
C PRO A 130 7.42 26.35 -9.78
N THR A 131 8.65 26.19 -10.25
CA THR A 131 9.01 25.13 -11.19
C THR A 131 8.76 23.75 -10.56
N PRO A 132 8.01 22.83 -11.21
CA PRO A 132 7.75 21.49 -10.69
C PRO A 132 9.03 20.73 -10.33
N ILE A 133 8.89 19.79 -9.40
CA ILE A 133 9.94 18.84 -9.03
C ILE A 133 9.64 17.52 -9.72
N GLU A 134 10.52 17.15 -10.64
CA GLU A 134 10.55 15.85 -11.29
C GLU A 134 11.69 15.03 -10.68
N ILE A 135 11.48 13.73 -10.48
CA ILE A 135 12.53 12.81 -10.04
C ILE A 135 12.98 11.97 -11.23
N ASN A 136 14.28 11.65 -11.28
CA ASN A 136 14.88 10.80 -12.30
C ASN A 136 14.05 9.53 -12.53
N GLN A 137 13.57 9.32 -13.75
CA GLN A 137 12.69 8.20 -14.07
C GLN A 137 13.39 6.84 -14.00
N LYS A 138 14.68 6.76 -14.30
CA LYS A 138 15.44 5.50 -14.15
C LYS A 138 15.50 5.10 -12.67
N LEU A 139 15.81 6.05 -11.78
CA LEU A 139 15.78 5.84 -10.33
C LEU A 139 14.38 5.40 -9.86
N VAL A 140 13.33 6.12 -10.28
CA VAL A 140 11.93 5.82 -9.92
C VAL A 140 11.54 4.40 -10.34
N HIS A 141 11.88 3.98 -11.55
CA HIS A 141 11.59 2.65 -12.05
C HIS A 141 12.40 1.56 -11.34
N CYS A 142 13.69 1.78 -11.12
CA CYS A 142 14.56 0.81 -10.45
C CYS A 142 14.15 0.56 -8.99
N LEU A 143 13.60 1.58 -8.31
CA LEU A 143 13.13 1.46 -6.94
C LEU A 143 11.66 1.02 -6.81
N ASP A 144 10.95 0.85 -7.94
CA ASP A 144 9.51 0.59 -8.02
C ASP A 144 8.66 1.52 -7.13
N VAL A 145 8.92 2.83 -7.27
CA VAL A 145 8.22 3.86 -6.49
C VAL A 145 7.26 4.65 -7.34
N HIS A 146 6.11 5.01 -6.78
CA HIS A 146 5.00 5.66 -7.47
C HIS A 146 4.64 6.96 -6.76
N TYR A 147 4.46 8.05 -7.50
CA TYR A 147 4.12 9.34 -6.88
C TYR A 147 2.68 9.35 -6.35
N VAL A 148 2.52 9.66 -5.05
CA VAL A 148 1.24 9.77 -4.35
C VAL A 148 1.04 11.22 -3.92
N GLU A 149 0.08 11.90 -4.56
CA GLU A 149 -0.17 13.35 -4.40
C GLU A 149 -0.54 13.72 -2.96
N GLU A 150 -1.38 12.93 -2.30
CA GLU A 150 -1.83 13.15 -0.92
C GLU A 150 -0.66 13.09 0.09
N ARG A 151 0.41 12.39 -0.28
CA ARG A 151 1.63 12.25 0.53
C ARG A 151 2.76 13.16 0.09
N LYS A 152 2.67 13.74 -1.13
CA LYS A 152 3.77 14.48 -1.78
C LYS A 152 5.07 13.68 -1.78
N ALA A 153 4.98 12.41 -2.11
CA ALA A 153 6.09 11.47 -2.03
C ALA A 153 5.97 10.36 -3.08
N TYR A 154 7.11 9.85 -3.53
CA TYR A 154 7.20 8.59 -4.26
C TYR A 154 7.23 7.46 -3.24
N CYS A 155 6.25 6.57 -3.35
CA CYS A 155 5.92 5.57 -2.36
C CYS A 155 5.92 4.16 -2.97
N ARG A 156 6.11 3.16 -2.13
CA ARG A 156 5.85 1.75 -2.45
C ARG A 156 5.16 1.07 -1.27
N LEU A 157 4.79 -0.20 -1.44
CA LEU A 157 4.36 -1.04 -0.32
C LEU A 157 5.58 -1.69 0.33
N ASN A 158 5.60 -1.75 1.66
CA ASN A 158 6.55 -2.57 2.40
C ASN A 158 6.01 -4.00 2.58
N ASP A 159 6.79 -4.86 3.24
CA ASP A 159 6.46 -6.27 3.50
C ASP A 159 5.21 -6.48 4.37
N ASN A 160 4.70 -5.41 5.00
CA ASN A 160 3.46 -5.42 5.78
C ASN A 160 2.27 -4.84 5.00
N GLY A 161 2.43 -4.53 3.70
CA GLY A 161 1.43 -3.89 2.86
C GLY A 161 1.13 -2.43 3.23
N ASP A 162 1.99 -1.80 4.02
CA ASP A 162 1.89 -0.38 4.38
C ASP A 162 2.62 0.48 3.35
N ILE A 163 2.07 1.67 3.09
CA ILE A 163 2.67 2.63 2.17
C ILE A 163 3.91 3.27 2.85
N GLU A 164 5.09 2.99 2.31
CA GLU A 164 6.39 3.56 2.68
C GLU A 164 6.70 4.75 1.78
N ASP A 165 7.02 5.93 2.37
CA ASP A 165 7.53 7.07 1.59
C ASP A 165 9.03 6.85 1.36
N VAL A 166 9.45 6.68 0.11
CA VAL A 166 10.86 6.47 -0.25
C VAL A 166 11.53 7.80 -0.63
N ILE A 167 10.87 8.62 -1.44
CA ILE A 167 11.35 9.96 -1.84
C ILE A 167 10.29 10.98 -1.47
N ARG A 168 10.59 11.94 -0.60
CA ARG A 168 9.62 12.97 -0.18
C ARG A 168 9.92 14.32 -0.79
N ILE A 169 8.84 15.06 -1.08
CA ILE A 169 8.90 16.45 -1.50
C ILE A 169 8.26 17.31 -0.40
N LEU A 170 9.11 18.01 0.35
CA LEU A 170 8.71 18.81 1.50
C LEU A 170 8.78 20.29 1.18
N THR A 171 7.98 21.09 1.88
CA THR A 171 8.05 22.55 1.86
C THR A 171 8.46 23.04 3.24
N LEU A 172 9.56 23.80 3.31
CA LEU A 172 10.04 24.41 4.55
C LEU A 172 9.08 25.52 5.00
N ALA A 173 8.80 25.54 6.30
CA ALA A 173 8.00 26.57 6.95
C ALA A 173 8.83 27.85 7.21
N VAL A 174 9.35 28.45 6.14
CA VAL A 174 10.05 29.75 6.14
C VAL A 174 9.21 30.80 5.38
N PRO A 175 9.47 32.11 5.56
CA PRO A 175 8.67 33.17 4.95
C PRO A 175 8.47 33.01 3.43
N ASP A 176 7.31 33.42 2.91
CA ASP A 176 6.97 33.33 1.48
C ASP A 176 8.00 34.05 0.61
N GLN A 177 8.43 33.37 -0.45
CA GLN A 177 9.30 33.90 -1.49
C GLN A 177 8.81 33.43 -2.87
N ILE A 178 9.28 34.12 -3.92
CA ILE A 178 8.89 33.87 -5.32
C ILE A 178 9.33 32.46 -5.77
N GLU A 179 10.52 32.03 -5.34
CA GLU A 179 11.06 30.68 -5.52
C GLU A 179 11.84 30.28 -4.26
N GLY A 180 11.98 28.97 -4.04
CA GLY A 180 12.67 28.42 -2.88
C GLY A 180 11.70 28.14 -1.74
N ARG A 181 11.91 26.97 -1.14
CA ARG A 181 11.36 26.35 0.09
C ARG A 181 11.31 24.84 -0.05
N GLU A 182 11.60 24.31 -1.23
CA GLU A 182 11.45 22.90 -1.49
C GLU A 182 12.66 22.10 -1.01
N VAL A 183 12.37 20.93 -0.45
CA VAL A 183 13.35 19.93 0.00
C VAL A 183 12.95 18.60 -0.61
N VAL A 184 13.90 17.90 -1.20
CA VAL A 184 13.72 16.51 -1.62
C VAL A 184 14.63 15.62 -0.79
N THR A 185 14.03 14.61 -0.17
CA THR A 185 14.72 13.58 0.60
C THR A 185 14.54 12.22 -0.04
N ILE A 186 15.48 11.31 0.19
CA ILE A 186 15.38 9.89 -0.18
C ILE A 186 15.87 9.02 0.98
N LEU A 187 15.25 7.86 1.18
CA LEU A 187 15.76 6.86 2.12
C LEU A 187 17.15 6.39 1.68
N ARG A 188 18.09 6.42 2.63
CA ARG A 188 19.50 6.17 2.34
C ARG A 188 19.74 4.74 1.85
N LYS A 189 19.04 3.76 2.43
CA LYS A 189 19.09 2.35 1.99
C LYS A 189 18.78 2.21 0.48
N ASP A 190 17.78 2.93 0.00
CA ASP A 190 17.31 2.83 -1.39
C ASP A 190 18.28 3.52 -2.36
N LEU A 191 18.81 4.69 -1.96
CA LEU A 191 19.84 5.36 -2.74
C LEU A 191 21.14 4.55 -2.81
N ASP A 192 21.55 3.94 -1.70
CA ASP A 192 22.76 3.12 -1.62
C ASP A 192 22.67 1.87 -2.50
N ASN A 193 21.52 1.17 -2.48
CA ASN A 193 21.26 0.03 -3.37
C ASN A 193 21.41 0.44 -4.85
N TYR A 194 20.77 1.54 -5.23
CA TYR A 194 20.85 2.07 -6.60
C TYR A 194 22.28 2.45 -6.99
N MET A 195 22.98 3.19 -6.13
CA MET A 195 24.35 3.65 -6.38
C MET A 195 25.32 2.49 -6.56
N ALA A 196 25.23 1.46 -5.73
CA ALA A 196 26.08 0.28 -5.83
C ALA A 196 25.83 -0.51 -7.13
N LEU A 197 24.57 -0.71 -7.53
CA LEU A 197 24.23 -1.42 -8.77
C LEU A 197 24.56 -0.63 -10.04
N ALA A 198 24.58 0.69 -9.96
CA ALA A 198 24.84 1.58 -11.09
C ALA A 198 26.31 2.00 -11.23
N ASP A 199 27.19 1.57 -10.31
CA ASP A 199 28.58 2.06 -10.18
C ASP A 199 28.67 3.60 -10.08
N LEU A 200 27.76 4.19 -9.31
CA LEU A 200 27.64 5.63 -9.11
C LEU A 200 27.91 6.04 -7.65
N ALA A 201 28.34 7.28 -7.45
CA ALA A 201 28.40 7.95 -6.16
C ALA A 201 27.63 9.26 -6.21
N LEU A 202 27.06 9.67 -5.07
CA LEU A 202 26.33 10.93 -4.96
C LEU A 202 27.32 12.09 -4.77
N VAL A 203 27.26 13.08 -5.65
CA VAL A 203 27.93 14.37 -5.50
C VAL A 203 26.90 15.39 -5.02
N LEU A 204 27.06 15.86 -3.78
CA LEU A 204 26.28 16.95 -3.20
C LEU A 204 27.03 18.27 -3.37
N LYS A 205 26.53 19.14 -4.25
CA LYS A 205 26.96 20.54 -4.29
C LYS A 205 26.17 21.36 -3.28
N PHE A 206 26.83 22.23 -2.53
CA PHE A 206 26.17 23.12 -1.58
C PHE A 206 26.66 24.56 -1.66
N ASP A 207 25.76 25.47 -1.33
CA ASP A 207 26.05 26.89 -1.15
C ASP A 207 25.28 27.41 0.07
N PHE A 208 26.03 27.93 1.04
CA PHE A 208 25.50 28.64 2.19
C PHE A 208 25.97 30.08 2.13
N THR A 209 25.18 30.97 1.54
CA THR A 209 25.51 32.40 1.48
C THR A 209 24.62 33.17 2.45
N ARG A 210 25.21 33.74 3.50
CA ARG A 210 24.53 34.50 4.55
C ARG A 210 24.90 35.97 4.47
N TYR A 211 23.91 36.85 4.52
CA TYR A 211 24.14 38.29 4.48
C TYR A 211 22.95 39.05 5.08
N VAL A 212 23.23 40.22 5.65
CA VAL A 212 22.19 41.18 6.00
C VAL A 212 21.72 41.90 4.72
N PRO A 213 20.42 41.83 4.37
CA PRO A 213 19.90 42.50 3.18
C PRO A 213 20.17 44.01 3.18
N GLY A 214 20.64 44.53 2.03
CA GLY A 214 20.93 45.96 1.87
C GLY A 214 22.25 46.44 2.47
N SER A 215 23.07 45.56 3.05
CA SER A 215 24.40 45.92 3.58
C SER A 215 25.57 45.19 2.89
N PHE A 216 25.31 44.47 1.81
CA PHE A 216 26.31 43.69 1.08
C PHE A 216 26.57 44.33 -0.29
N ASP A 217 27.81 44.79 -0.50
CA ASP A 217 28.22 45.44 -1.75
C ASP A 217 29.20 44.56 -2.57
N SER A 218 30.11 43.83 -1.91
CA SER A 218 31.08 42.94 -2.56
C SER A 218 31.83 42.06 -1.55
N TRP A 219 32.55 41.05 -2.03
CA TRP A 219 33.48 40.24 -1.24
C TRP A 219 34.91 40.83 -1.12
N HIS A 220 35.09 42.12 -1.40
CA HIS A 220 36.40 42.77 -1.24
C HIS A 220 36.82 42.80 0.23
N GLY A 221 38.06 42.38 0.51
CA GLY A 221 38.59 42.32 1.88
C GLY A 221 38.06 41.15 2.73
N ALA A 222 37.35 40.19 2.13
CA ALA A 222 36.91 38.98 2.83
C ALA A 222 38.10 38.17 3.36
N THR A 223 38.00 37.71 4.61
CA THR A 223 38.89 36.66 5.11
C THR A 223 38.44 35.35 4.48
N ARG A 224 39.32 34.69 3.72
CA ARG A 224 39.00 33.47 2.96
C ARG A 224 39.68 32.25 3.56
N TYR A 225 39.03 31.11 3.41
CA TYR A 225 39.57 29.80 3.77
C TYR A 225 39.25 28.78 2.69
N HIS A 226 40.02 27.70 2.66
CA HIS A 226 39.84 26.54 1.82
C HIS A 226 40.07 25.29 2.67
N ARG A 227 39.25 24.26 2.44
CA ARG A 227 39.24 22.99 3.16
C ARG A 227 39.19 21.87 2.12
N ASP A 228 40.05 20.90 2.33
CA ASP A 228 40.24 19.74 1.47
C ASP A 228 40.34 18.52 2.38
N GLU A 229 39.21 17.83 2.54
CA GLU A 229 39.07 16.59 3.31
C GLU A 229 38.81 15.43 2.35
N SER A 230 38.79 14.17 2.82
CA SER A 230 38.82 12.99 1.93
C SER A 230 37.75 12.96 0.84
N ASP A 231 36.52 13.35 1.18
CA ASP A 231 35.38 13.41 0.25
C ASP A 231 34.59 14.74 0.41
N LEU A 232 35.12 15.72 1.14
CA LEU A 232 34.47 17.01 1.40
C LEU A 232 35.43 18.15 1.06
N PHE A 233 35.02 18.98 0.10
CA PHE A 233 35.86 20.05 -0.46
C PHE A 233 35.06 21.34 -0.47
N PHE A 234 35.55 22.36 0.22
CA PHE A 234 34.84 23.63 0.27
C PHE A 234 35.75 24.80 0.55
N HIS A 235 35.27 25.97 0.17
CA HIS A 235 35.89 27.23 0.50
C HIS A 235 34.83 28.18 0.99
N GLY A 236 35.28 29.23 1.64
CA GLY A 236 34.38 30.25 2.11
C GLY A 236 35.09 31.53 2.42
N GLY A 237 34.30 32.48 2.90
CA GLY A 237 34.85 33.70 3.44
C GLY A 237 33.85 34.49 4.24
N SER A 238 34.36 35.48 4.96
CA SER A 238 33.54 36.36 5.77
C SER A 238 34.03 37.81 5.70
N ILE A 239 33.06 38.72 5.76
CA ILE A 239 33.20 40.16 6.00
C ILE A 239 32.23 40.57 7.11
N ARG A 240 32.23 41.85 7.48
CA ARG A 240 31.22 42.37 8.42
C ARG A 240 29.80 42.10 7.88
N ARG A 241 29.01 41.33 8.65
CA ARG A 241 27.59 41.00 8.37
C ARG A 241 27.32 40.17 7.11
N ALA A 242 28.34 39.48 6.59
CA ALA A 242 28.15 38.48 5.54
C ALA A 242 29.22 37.37 5.59
N SER A 243 28.83 36.18 5.16
CA SER A 243 29.73 35.06 4.98
C SER A 243 29.17 34.08 3.95
N PHE A 244 30.04 33.29 3.35
CA PHE A 244 29.63 32.19 2.50
C PHE A 244 30.48 30.94 2.74
N ALA A 245 29.90 29.78 2.48
CA ALA A 245 30.58 28.50 2.37
C ALA A 245 30.02 27.75 1.15
N HIS A 246 30.91 27.43 0.22
CA HIS A 246 30.57 26.82 -1.06
C HIS A 246 31.45 25.59 -1.28
N GLY A 247 30.86 24.48 -1.69
CA GLY A 247 31.63 23.27 -1.88
C GLY A 247 30.85 22.09 -2.44
N ALA A 248 31.52 20.95 -2.41
CA ALA A 248 30.99 19.67 -2.83
C ALA A 248 31.38 18.57 -1.84
N MET A 249 30.50 17.58 -1.69
CA MET A 249 30.78 16.34 -0.95
C MET A 249 30.48 15.13 -1.84
N VAL A 250 31.36 14.13 -1.81
CA VAL A 250 31.10 12.81 -2.39
C VAL A 250 30.55 11.90 -1.29
N VAL A 251 29.40 11.29 -1.54
CA VAL A 251 28.72 10.35 -0.66
C VAL A 251 28.69 9.00 -1.37
N ARG A 252 29.35 8.01 -0.77
CA ARG A 252 29.50 6.67 -1.33
C ARG A 252 28.39 5.74 -0.83
N SER A 253 28.12 4.68 -1.58
CA SER A 253 27.19 3.64 -1.13
C SER A 253 27.70 2.97 0.15
N ARG A 254 26.77 2.64 1.06
CA ARG A 254 27.04 1.86 2.27
C ARG A 254 26.86 0.36 2.07
N THR A 255 26.48 -0.05 0.87
CA THR A 255 26.28 -1.45 0.48
C THR A 255 27.09 -1.75 -0.77
N THR A 256 27.31 -3.04 -1.00
CA THR A 256 27.95 -3.59 -2.18
C THR A 256 26.94 -4.35 -3.04
N VAL A 257 27.34 -4.79 -4.23
CA VAL A 257 26.50 -5.67 -5.06
C VAL A 257 26.42 -7.04 -4.40
N GLU A 258 27.52 -7.53 -3.84
CA GLU A 258 27.60 -8.83 -3.16
C GLU A 258 26.68 -8.91 -1.94
N GLU A 259 26.61 -7.83 -1.13
CA GLU A 259 25.67 -7.76 0.00
C GLU A 259 24.21 -7.75 -0.46
N GLN A 260 23.90 -7.11 -1.59
CA GLN A 260 22.55 -7.11 -2.16
C GLN A 260 22.18 -8.47 -2.75
N GLU A 261 23.11 -9.17 -3.41
CA GLU A 261 22.92 -10.55 -3.86
C GLU A 261 22.63 -11.49 -2.68
N GLU A 262 23.32 -11.29 -1.54
CA GLU A 262 23.07 -12.06 -0.32
C GLU A 262 21.68 -11.78 0.28
N VAL A 263 21.22 -10.54 0.29
CA VAL A 263 19.85 -10.19 0.69
C VAL A 263 18.83 -10.88 -0.22
N TRP A 264 19.02 -10.80 -1.54
CA TRP A 264 18.11 -11.45 -2.49
C TRP A 264 18.11 -12.97 -2.35
N ARG A 265 19.28 -13.57 -2.09
CA ARG A 265 19.40 -15.01 -1.80
C ARG A 265 18.61 -15.39 -0.55
N LYS A 266 18.70 -14.61 0.53
CA LYS A 266 17.91 -14.82 1.75
C LYS A 266 16.41 -14.68 1.50
N ASP A 267 15.98 -13.73 0.67
CA ASP A 267 14.56 -13.58 0.31
C ASP A 267 14.04 -14.77 -0.51
N PHE A 268 14.87 -15.32 -1.40
CA PHE A 268 14.50 -16.41 -2.29
C PHE A 268 14.60 -17.80 -1.64
N ASP A 269 15.73 -18.10 -0.98
CA ASP A 269 16.01 -19.40 -0.35
C ASP A 269 15.46 -19.48 1.09
N GLY A 270 15.18 -18.33 1.71
CA GLY A 270 14.83 -18.19 3.12
C GLY A 270 16.02 -17.75 3.98
N ASP A 271 15.81 -16.72 4.80
CA ASP A 271 16.83 -16.24 5.74
C ASP A 271 17.02 -17.26 6.87
N PRO A 272 18.23 -17.85 7.04
CA PRO A 272 18.49 -18.81 8.11
C PRO A 272 18.35 -18.19 9.51
N ASP A 273 18.47 -16.87 9.63
CA ASP A 273 18.36 -16.15 10.89
C ASP A 273 16.93 -15.63 11.15
N ARG A 274 15.95 -16.00 10.31
CA ARG A 274 14.55 -15.57 10.45
C ARG A 274 13.94 -16.13 11.74
N ASP A 275 13.30 -15.25 12.49
CA ASP A 275 12.49 -15.64 13.63
C ASP A 275 11.17 -16.30 13.19
N TYR A 276 10.78 -17.34 13.93
CA TYR A 276 9.52 -18.07 13.73
C TYR A 276 8.74 -18.21 15.02
N ALA A 277 7.42 -18.08 14.93
CA ALA A 277 6.54 -18.24 16.07
C ALA A 277 6.32 -19.72 16.41
N VAL A 278 6.12 -19.98 17.70
CA VAL A 278 5.69 -21.29 18.24
C VAL A 278 4.18 -21.33 18.35
N PHE A 279 3.56 -22.38 17.82
CA PHE A 279 2.12 -22.61 17.81
C PHE A 279 1.74 -23.94 18.47
N LYS A 280 0.58 -23.94 19.13
CA LYS A 280 -0.20 -25.13 19.49
C LYS A 280 -0.83 -25.69 18.23
N ILE A 281 -0.47 -26.92 17.90
CA ILE A 281 -0.97 -27.64 16.72
C ILE A 281 -1.52 -29.01 17.12
N TYR A 282 -2.33 -29.57 16.23
CA TYR A 282 -2.54 -31.01 16.19
C TYR A 282 -1.57 -31.60 15.17
N ASP A 283 -0.55 -32.30 15.66
CA ASP A 283 0.42 -33.01 14.83
C ASP A 283 -0.27 -34.24 14.22
N ARG A 284 -0.63 -34.11 12.95
CA ARG A 284 -1.34 -35.14 12.20
C ARG A 284 -0.48 -36.35 11.88
N LYS A 285 0.85 -36.20 11.87
CA LYS A 285 1.78 -37.30 11.59
C LYS A 285 1.80 -38.28 12.76
N ASN A 286 1.90 -37.74 13.97
CA ASN A 286 2.11 -38.51 15.20
C ASN A 286 0.85 -38.61 16.08
N ASP A 287 -0.30 -38.12 15.58
CA ASP A 287 -1.59 -38.13 16.27
C ASP A 287 -1.54 -37.58 17.71
N ARG A 288 -1.01 -36.35 17.87
CA ARG A 288 -0.85 -35.73 19.18
C ARG A 288 -0.96 -34.21 19.16
N GLN A 289 -1.27 -33.63 20.31
CA GLN A 289 -1.21 -32.18 20.52
C GLN A 289 0.19 -31.77 20.97
N VAL A 290 0.77 -30.76 20.32
CA VAL A 290 2.16 -30.32 20.55
C VAL A 290 2.27 -28.82 20.34
N GLU A 291 3.16 -28.18 21.10
CA GLU A 291 3.64 -26.83 20.82
C GLU A 291 4.98 -26.93 20.06
N THR A 292 5.04 -26.39 18.85
CA THR A 292 6.24 -26.42 18.00
C THR A 292 6.41 -25.12 17.23
N SER A 293 7.64 -24.83 16.81
CA SER A 293 7.92 -23.71 15.90
C SER A 293 7.32 -23.99 14.51
N CYS A 294 6.82 -22.96 13.83
CA CYS A 294 6.48 -23.05 12.41
C CYS A 294 7.70 -22.96 11.48
N SER A 295 8.92 -22.80 12.02
CA SER A 295 10.16 -22.84 11.23
C SER A 295 10.26 -24.10 10.38
N PRO A 296 10.78 -24.02 9.14
CA PRO A 296 11.07 -25.18 8.30
C PRO A 296 11.93 -26.26 8.95
N GLU A 297 12.70 -25.93 10.00
CA GLU A 297 13.51 -26.91 10.75
C GLU A 297 12.68 -27.79 11.70
N HIS A 298 11.45 -27.38 12.02
CA HIS A 298 10.59 -28.01 13.03
C HIS A 298 9.34 -28.68 12.44
N ILE A 299 9.19 -28.64 11.12
CA ILE A 299 8.09 -29.26 10.37
C ILE A 299 8.66 -29.90 9.10
N VAL A 300 8.04 -30.97 8.63
CA VAL A 300 8.52 -31.72 7.46
C VAL A 300 7.44 -31.91 6.41
N SER A 301 7.84 -32.08 5.16
CA SER A 301 6.92 -32.48 4.11
C SER A 301 6.26 -33.82 4.44
N TYR A 302 5.08 -34.05 3.85
CA TYR A 302 4.40 -35.35 3.92
C TYR A 302 5.26 -36.50 3.35
N PHE A 303 6.17 -36.19 2.42
CA PHE A 303 7.01 -37.16 1.74
C PHE A 303 8.32 -37.51 2.47
N GLU A 304 8.59 -36.87 3.61
CA GLU A 304 9.85 -37.04 4.35
C GLU A 304 9.68 -37.91 5.60
N GLU A 305 10.58 -38.89 5.75
CA GLU A 305 10.69 -39.72 6.95
C GLU A 305 11.38 -38.93 8.08
N SER A 306 10.64 -38.67 9.16
CA SER A 306 11.09 -37.89 10.33
C SER A 306 10.04 -38.01 11.44
N ASP A 307 10.39 -37.75 12.70
CA ASP A 307 9.41 -37.68 13.81
C ASP A 307 8.77 -36.29 13.95
N LEU A 308 9.17 -35.31 13.13
CA LEU A 308 8.63 -33.96 13.15
C LEU A 308 7.20 -33.89 12.57
N PRO A 309 6.37 -32.91 13.02
CA PRO A 309 5.03 -32.70 12.48
C PRO A 309 5.03 -32.44 10.98
N TRP A 310 3.99 -32.89 10.29
CA TRP A 310 3.80 -32.55 8.87
C TRP A 310 3.49 -31.07 8.68
N GLN A 311 3.93 -30.49 7.57
CA GLN A 311 3.59 -29.13 7.09
C GLN A 311 2.07 -28.87 7.06
N ILE A 312 1.27 -29.92 6.81
CA ILE A 312 -0.20 -29.92 6.83
C ILE A 312 -0.80 -30.27 8.19
N SER A 313 -0.06 -30.00 9.28
CA SER A 313 -0.60 -30.08 10.65
C SER A 313 -1.30 -28.77 10.99
N PRO A 314 -2.57 -28.78 11.43
CA PRO A 314 -3.33 -27.56 11.65
C PRO A 314 -3.02 -26.93 13.02
N ALA A 315 -2.87 -25.62 13.01
CA ALA A 315 -2.97 -24.77 14.19
C ALA A 315 -4.41 -24.24 14.30
N PHE A 316 -4.91 -24.10 15.53
CA PHE A 316 -6.27 -23.63 15.79
C PHE A 316 -6.25 -22.28 16.51
N PHE A 317 -7.24 -21.44 16.22
CA PHE A 317 -7.31 -20.06 16.66
C PHE A 317 -8.75 -19.71 17.05
N ARG A 318 -8.88 -18.83 18.03
CA ARG A 318 -10.16 -18.16 18.27
C ARG A 318 -10.52 -17.29 17.07
N ALA A 319 -11.79 -17.27 16.68
CA ALA A 319 -12.26 -16.60 15.47
C ALA A 319 -11.97 -15.08 15.41
N GLU A 320 -11.73 -14.45 16.56
CA GLU A 320 -11.34 -13.03 16.65
C GLU A 320 -10.04 -12.71 15.91
N VAL A 321 -9.22 -13.70 15.55
CA VAL A 321 -8.06 -13.52 14.68
C VAL A 321 -8.43 -12.91 13.31
N LEU A 322 -9.67 -13.11 12.85
CA LEU A 322 -10.14 -12.56 11.57
C LEU A 322 -10.61 -11.10 11.66
N ASN A 323 -10.83 -10.57 12.87
CA ASN A 323 -11.41 -9.24 13.08
C ASN A 323 -10.53 -8.13 12.49
N ARG A 324 -9.20 -8.25 12.58
CA ARG A 324 -8.28 -7.24 12.03
C ARG A 324 -8.40 -7.17 10.52
N PHE A 325 -8.44 -8.32 9.86
CA PHE A 325 -8.49 -8.41 8.41
C PHE A 325 -9.84 -7.91 7.87
N LYS A 326 -10.95 -8.28 8.52
CA LYS A 326 -12.29 -7.77 8.18
C LYS A 326 -12.46 -6.26 8.43
N GLY A 327 -11.73 -5.72 9.41
CA GLY A 327 -11.85 -4.32 9.82
C GLY A 327 -11.22 -3.33 8.86
N ASP A 328 -10.36 -3.78 7.94
CA ASP A 328 -9.63 -2.93 7.00
C ASP A 328 -9.60 -3.57 5.59
N PRO A 329 -10.73 -3.54 4.85
CA PRO A 329 -10.82 -4.13 3.52
C PRO A 329 -10.02 -3.37 2.45
N GLU A 330 -9.52 -2.17 2.75
CA GLU A 330 -8.60 -1.47 1.85
C GLU A 330 -7.18 -2.04 1.92
N LYS A 331 -6.80 -2.64 3.05
CA LYS A 331 -5.50 -3.28 3.28
C LYS A 331 -5.52 -4.78 3.08
N TYR A 332 -6.59 -5.45 3.49
CA TYR A 332 -6.69 -6.91 3.47
C TYR A 332 -7.81 -7.38 2.54
N THR A 333 -7.52 -8.43 1.77
CA THR A 333 -8.52 -9.13 0.97
C THR A 333 -8.76 -10.48 1.62
N LEU A 334 -10.00 -10.74 2.03
CA LEU A 334 -10.43 -12.06 2.48
C LEU A 334 -11.23 -12.71 1.37
N GLU A 335 -10.74 -13.85 0.91
CA GLU A 335 -11.52 -14.75 0.08
C GLU A 335 -12.13 -15.84 0.99
N ASP A 336 -12.82 -16.80 0.38
CA ASP A 336 -13.51 -17.88 1.11
C ASP A 336 -12.56 -18.63 2.07
N ARG A 337 -11.30 -18.83 1.66
CA ARG A 337 -10.29 -19.55 2.45
C ARG A 337 -8.91 -18.91 2.46
N SER A 338 -8.71 -17.76 1.83
CA SER A 338 -7.40 -17.10 1.75
C SER A 338 -7.45 -15.71 2.36
N ILE A 339 -6.30 -15.22 2.82
CA ILE A 339 -6.14 -13.84 3.26
C ILE A 339 -4.92 -13.29 2.55
N SER A 340 -5.02 -12.12 1.94
CA SER A 340 -3.85 -11.43 1.38
C SER A 340 -3.77 -9.98 1.86
N CYS A 341 -2.55 -9.46 1.90
CA CYS A 341 -2.27 -8.08 2.28
C CYS A 341 -1.57 -7.34 1.14
N ARG A 342 -2.34 -6.71 0.23
CA ARG A 342 -1.86 -5.92 -0.91
C ARG A 342 -0.65 -6.53 -1.67
N GLY A 343 -0.61 -7.86 -1.80
CA GLY A 343 0.49 -8.58 -2.44
C GLY A 343 1.78 -8.72 -1.62
N ALA A 344 1.89 -8.10 -0.44
CA ALA A 344 3.07 -8.22 0.44
C ALA A 344 3.19 -9.62 1.06
N TRP A 345 2.06 -10.21 1.47
CA TRP A 345 2.00 -11.59 1.91
C TRP A 345 0.61 -12.17 1.68
N PHE A 346 0.53 -13.50 1.72
CA PHE A 346 -0.73 -14.24 1.66
C PHE A 346 -0.72 -15.41 2.64
N LEU A 347 -1.86 -15.63 3.32
CA LEU A 347 -2.19 -16.89 3.98
C LEU A 347 -3.01 -17.71 2.99
N LYS A 348 -2.44 -18.83 2.55
CA LYS A 348 -3.01 -19.66 1.48
C LYS A 348 -4.37 -20.24 1.84
N SER A 349 -4.49 -20.85 3.01
CA SER A 349 -5.69 -21.56 3.43
C SER A 349 -5.98 -21.38 4.92
N TYR A 350 -7.21 -20.99 5.22
CA TYR A 350 -7.84 -21.14 6.51
C TYR A 350 -9.28 -21.65 6.33
N ASP A 351 -9.87 -22.19 7.39
CA ASP A 351 -11.31 -22.47 7.44
C ASP A 351 -11.81 -22.41 8.89
N ILE A 352 -13.14 -22.42 9.07
CA ILE A 352 -13.78 -22.42 10.39
C ILE A 352 -14.45 -23.78 10.62
N ASN A 353 -14.05 -24.47 11.68
CA ASN A 353 -14.63 -25.77 12.04
C ASN A 353 -15.98 -25.64 12.77
N GLU A 354 -16.61 -26.78 13.06
CA GLU A 354 -17.92 -26.84 13.74
C GLU A 354 -17.91 -26.22 15.16
N ALA A 355 -16.75 -26.16 15.82
CA ALA A 355 -16.58 -25.51 17.11
C ALA A 355 -16.37 -23.98 17.00
N GLY A 356 -16.42 -23.41 15.79
CA GLY A 356 -16.17 -21.99 15.53
C GLY A 356 -14.71 -21.59 15.65
N GLN A 357 -13.77 -22.55 15.60
CA GLN A 357 -12.34 -22.25 15.58
C GLN A 357 -11.87 -22.06 14.15
N VAL A 358 -11.06 -21.02 13.96
CA VAL A 358 -10.31 -20.86 12.72
C VAL A 358 -9.13 -21.82 12.77
N HIS A 359 -8.89 -22.57 11.70
CA HIS A 359 -7.67 -23.36 11.56
C HIS A 359 -6.90 -22.95 10.31
N ALA A 360 -5.57 -23.03 10.39
CA ALA A 360 -4.65 -22.80 9.29
C ALA A 360 -3.50 -23.80 9.36
N TRP A 361 -2.87 -24.10 8.23
CA TRP A 361 -1.74 -25.02 8.18
C TRP A 361 -0.48 -24.38 8.75
N ILE A 362 0.30 -25.12 9.55
CA ILE A 362 1.53 -24.61 10.16
C ILE A 362 2.53 -24.11 9.12
N TRP A 363 2.59 -24.75 7.95
CA TRP A 363 3.39 -24.28 6.83
C TRP A 363 2.92 -22.92 6.30
N ASP A 364 1.62 -22.71 6.08
CA ASP A 364 1.12 -21.43 5.57
C ASP A 364 1.40 -20.29 6.57
N LEU A 365 1.34 -20.58 7.88
CA LEU A 365 1.73 -19.63 8.93
C LEU A 365 3.23 -19.30 8.89
N SER A 366 4.10 -20.27 8.55
CA SER A 366 5.54 -20.05 8.43
C SER A 366 5.91 -19.03 7.35
N GLN A 367 5.06 -18.89 6.33
CA GLN A 367 5.30 -17.98 5.21
C GLN A 367 4.99 -16.53 5.59
N LEU A 368 4.15 -16.29 6.60
CA LEU A 368 3.77 -14.94 7.03
C LEU A 368 4.95 -14.18 7.64
N PRO A 369 5.02 -12.84 7.52
CA PRO A 369 5.96 -12.01 8.26
C PRO A 369 5.93 -12.31 9.75
N TYR A 370 7.06 -12.19 10.45
CA TYR A 370 7.14 -12.60 11.86
C TYR A 370 6.12 -11.87 12.75
N ASP A 371 5.91 -10.57 12.55
CA ASP A 371 4.90 -9.80 13.27
C ASP A 371 3.47 -10.33 13.03
N GLU A 372 3.19 -10.80 11.82
CA GLU A 372 1.93 -11.45 11.49
C GLU A 372 1.80 -12.79 12.20
N GLN A 373 2.86 -13.60 12.23
CA GLN A 373 2.88 -14.85 13.01
C GLN A 373 2.61 -14.60 14.50
N LEU A 374 3.19 -13.55 15.09
CA LEU A 374 2.95 -13.15 16.48
C LEU A 374 1.50 -12.73 16.72
N TYR A 375 0.88 -12.01 15.77
CA TYR A 375 -0.54 -11.70 15.83
C TYR A 375 -1.39 -12.98 15.88
N TRP A 376 -1.16 -13.91 14.96
CA TRP A 376 -1.87 -15.20 14.95
C TRP A 376 -1.66 -15.97 16.25
N LYS A 377 -0.42 -16.01 16.76
CA LYS A 377 -0.07 -16.67 18.02
C LYS A 377 -0.87 -16.16 19.22
N ALA A 378 -1.23 -14.87 19.25
CA ALA A 378 -2.05 -14.30 20.34
C ALA A 378 -3.49 -14.88 20.42
N PHE A 379 -3.98 -15.50 19.34
CA PHE A 379 -5.30 -16.14 19.27
C PHE A 379 -5.23 -17.66 19.27
N ASN A 380 -4.03 -18.24 19.27
CA ASN A 380 -3.82 -19.68 19.15
C ASN A 380 -4.31 -20.45 20.39
N GLU A 381 -5.08 -21.49 20.15
CA GLU A 381 -5.67 -22.36 21.18
C GLU A 381 -5.65 -23.83 20.77
N TRP A 382 -5.93 -24.73 21.73
CA TRP A 382 -6.03 -26.16 21.44
C TRP A 382 -7.31 -26.48 20.66
N PRO A 383 -7.30 -27.52 19.80
CA PRO A 383 -8.48 -27.93 19.06
C PRO A 383 -9.61 -28.37 20.00
N LYS A 384 -10.81 -27.87 19.74
CA LYS A 384 -12.09 -28.25 20.35
C LYS A 384 -12.89 -29.17 19.43
N ALA A 385 -12.61 -29.12 18.12
CA ALA A 385 -13.12 -30.00 17.08
C ALA A 385 -12.02 -30.22 16.02
N PRO A 386 -12.16 -31.22 15.14
CA PRO A 386 -11.29 -31.38 13.97
C PRO A 386 -11.30 -30.17 13.03
N ILE A 387 -10.52 -30.23 11.95
CA ILE A 387 -10.64 -29.28 10.83
C ILE A 387 -12.03 -29.37 10.19
N SER A 388 -12.43 -28.37 9.41
CA SER A 388 -13.72 -28.39 8.69
C SER A 388 -13.80 -29.60 7.74
N GLU A 389 -15.00 -30.13 7.52
CA GLU A 389 -15.22 -31.20 6.53
C GLU A 389 -14.75 -30.79 5.14
N ARG A 390 -15.04 -29.54 4.75
CA ARG A 390 -14.55 -28.93 3.51
C ARG A 390 -13.04 -29.01 3.40
N ALA A 391 -12.30 -28.55 4.42
CA ALA A 391 -10.84 -28.59 4.42
C ALA A 391 -10.29 -30.02 4.42
N TYR A 392 -10.95 -30.95 5.10
CA TYR A 392 -10.57 -32.35 5.08
C TYR A 392 -10.69 -32.94 3.67
N ARG A 393 -11.83 -32.77 2.99
CA ARG A 393 -12.01 -33.29 1.63
C ARG A 393 -11.02 -32.66 0.63
N THR A 394 -10.90 -31.33 0.64
CA THR A 394 -10.07 -30.63 -0.36
C THR A 394 -8.59 -30.78 -0.12
N ASP A 395 -8.14 -30.62 1.12
CA ASP A 395 -6.71 -30.48 1.41
C ASP A 395 -6.06 -31.82 1.76
N ILE A 396 -6.85 -32.79 2.26
CA ILE A 396 -6.35 -34.10 2.70
C ILE A 396 -6.69 -35.21 1.72
N GLU A 397 -7.95 -35.32 1.31
CA GLU A 397 -8.36 -36.37 0.36
C GLU A 397 -8.02 -36.00 -1.09
N GLY A 398 -7.85 -34.70 -1.38
CA GLY A 398 -7.64 -34.19 -2.72
C GLY A 398 -8.91 -34.20 -3.58
N ASP A 399 -10.07 -34.25 -2.93
CA ASP A 399 -11.38 -34.31 -3.56
C ASP A 399 -12.04 -32.93 -3.64
N TRP A 400 -12.86 -32.73 -4.68
CA TRP A 400 -13.63 -31.51 -4.84
C TRP A 400 -14.73 -31.43 -3.78
N TYR A 401 -14.86 -30.28 -3.13
CA TYR A 401 -16.00 -30.01 -2.26
C TYR A 401 -17.16 -29.46 -3.10
N THR A 402 -18.04 -30.36 -3.55
CA THR A 402 -19.18 -30.05 -4.44
C THR A 402 -20.49 -29.78 -3.67
N GLU A 403 -20.41 -29.60 -2.36
CA GLU A 403 -21.59 -29.30 -1.55
C GLU A 403 -22.07 -27.88 -1.80
N TYR A 404 -23.39 -27.69 -1.75
CA TYR A 404 -24.01 -26.40 -1.98
C TYR A 404 -23.48 -25.35 -0.99
N GLN A 405 -22.86 -24.29 -1.52
CA GLN A 405 -22.38 -23.13 -0.75
C GLN A 405 -23.29 -21.93 -1.02
N PRO A 406 -24.21 -21.59 -0.11
CA PRO A 406 -25.26 -20.61 -0.37
C PRO A 406 -24.75 -19.22 -0.75
N LEU A 407 -23.74 -18.72 -0.01
CA LEU A 407 -23.20 -17.39 -0.25
C LEU A 407 -22.47 -17.32 -1.60
N ASP A 408 -21.65 -18.31 -1.92
CA ASP A 408 -20.91 -18.33 -3.18
C ASP A 408 -21.84 -18.50 -4.38
N SER A 409 -22.85 -19.36 -4.25
CA SER A 409 -23.87 -19.55 -5.28
C SER A 409 -24.66 -18.25 -5.52
N LEU A 410 -25.02 -17.54 -4.46
CA LEU A 410 -25.70 -16.25 -4.56
C LEU A 410 -24.81 -15.19 -5.21
N LYS A 411 -23.55 -15.06 -4.76
CA LYS A 411 -22.56 -14.13 -5.34
C LYS A 411 -22.33 -14.42 -6.83
N HIS A 412 -22.24 -15.69 -7.22
CA HIS A 412 -22.12 -16.09 -8.61
C HIS A 412 -23.31 -15.61 -9.44
N LYS A 413 -24.55 -15.82 -8.98
CA LYS A 413 -25.76 -15.34 -9.68
C LYS A 413 -25.80 -13.81 -9.77
N VAL A 414 -25.37 -13.10 -8.74
CA VAL A 414 -25.24 -11.63 -8.79
C VAL A 414 -24.19 -11.20 -9.82
N ARG A 415 -23.03 -11.87 -9.89
CA ARG A 415 -22.03 -11.60 -10.94
C ARG A 415 -22.59 -11.81 -12.34
N GLU A 416 -23.38 -12.86 -12.55
CA GLU A 416 -24.05 -13.09 -13.83
C GLU A 416 -25.07 -12.00 -14.17
N LEU A 417 -25.80 -11.47 -13.18
CA LEU A 417 -26.67 -10.30 -13.38
C LEU A 417 -25.88 -9.04 -13.72
N ASP A 418 -24.74 -8.82 -13.06
CA ASP A 418 -23.83 -7.70 -13.33
C ASP A 418 -23.25 -7.76 -14.76
N LYS A 419 -23.03 -8.97 -15.29
CA LYS A 419 -22.62 -9.18 -16.68
C LYS A 419 -23.76 -8.91 -17.67
N ARG A 420 -24.96 -9.44 -17.40
CA ARG A 420 -26.14 -9.30 -18.28
C ARG A 420 -26.72 -7.88 -18.28
N LYS A 421 -26.59 -7.15 -17.16
CA LYS A 421 -27.06 -5.76 -16.97
C LYS A 421 -28.52 -5.55 -17.38
N PRO A 422 -29.48 -6.36 -16.90
CA PRO A 422 -30.89 -6.12 -17.21
C PRO A 422 -31.32 -4.76 -16.67
N ALA A 423 -32.27 -4.10 -17.35
CA ALA A 423 -32.63 -2.70 -17.05
C ALA A 423 -33.12 -2.48 -15.60
N TRP A 424 -33.59 -3.52 -14.93
CA TRP A 424 -34.08 -3.50 -13.54
C TRP A 424 -33.02 -3.85 -12.49
N TRP A 425 -31.78 -4.10 -12.91
CA TRP A 425 -30.66 -4.41 -12.03
C TRP A 425 -29.61 -3.30 -12.10
N ASN A 426 -29.16 -2.84 -10.94
CA ASN A 426 -28.00 -1.99 -10.80
C ASN A 426 -26.77 -2.86 -10.54
N PRO A 427 -25.77 -2.89 -11.44
CA PRO A 427 -24.56 -3.67 -11.23
C PRO A 427 -23.87 -3.31 -9.91
N ARG A 428 -23.42 -4.33 -9.17
CA ARG A 428 -22.82 -4.18 -7.83
C ARG A 428 -21.30 -4.04 -7.89
N GLY A 429 -20.67 -4.66 -8.87
CA GLY A 429 -19.23 -4.71 -9.05
C GLY A 429 -18.54 -5.66 -8.06
N GLU A 430 -17.35 -6.12 -8.43
CA GLU A 430 -16.58 -7.11 -7.64
C GLU A 430 -16.24 -6.59 -6.24
N ALA A 431 -15.87 -5.32 -6.10
CA ALA A 431 -15.51 -4.76 -4.79
C ALA A 431 -16.63 -4.89 -3.74
N LEU A 432 -17.90 -4.72 -4.13
CA LEU A 432 -19.01 -4.92 -3.20
C LEU A 432 -19.28 -6.39 -2.94
N LEU A 433 -19.22 -7.24 -3.97
CA LEU A 433 -19.36 -8.70 -3.83
C LEU A 433 -18.30 -9.29 -2.89
N ASP A 434 -17.06 -8.84 -3.01
CA ASP A 434 -15.93 -9.31 -2.21
C ASP A 434 -16.05 -8.84 -0.75
N SER A 435 -16.69 -7.70 -0.51
CA SER A 435 -16.98 -7.20 0.86
C SER A 435 -18.06 -7.96 1.62
N VAL A 436 -18.88 -8.79 0.95
CA VAL A 436 -19.90 -9.60 1.65
C VAL A 436 -19.23 -10.82 2.26
N LEU A 437 -19.02 -10.83 3.58
CA LEU A 437 -18.38 -11.95 4.27
C LEU A 437 -19.36 -12.60 5.25
N PRO A 438 -19.22 -13.90 5.56
CA PRO A 438 -20.00 -14.50 6.63
C PRO A 438 -19.42 -14.10 8.00
N PRO A 439 -20.23 -13.92 9.05
CA PRO A 439 -19.72 -13.66 10.40
C PRO A 439 -18.71 -14.73 10.83
N ALA A 440 -17.55 -14.31 11.31
CA ALA A 440 -16.51 -15.17 11.87
C ALA A 440 -16.77 -15.39 13.37
N THR A 441 -17.20 -14.36 14.07
CA THR A 441 -17.49 -14.41 15.52
C THR A 441 -18.99 -14.32 15.80
N ASP A 442 -19.39 -14.67 17.02
CA ASP A 442 -20.77 -14.45 17.49
C ASP A 442 -21.00 -13.02 18.01
N SER A 443 -20.41 -12.03 17.33
CA SER A 443 -20.52 -10.61 17.62
C SER A 443 -21.75 -10.00 16.96
N PRO A 444 -22.70 -9.38 17.70
CA PRO A 444 -23.85 -8.71 17.10
C PRO A 444 -23.48 -7.51 16.22
N LYS A 445 -22.30 -6.91 16.45
CA LYS A 445 -21.79 -5.84 15.60
C LYS A 445 -21.41 -6.42 14.25
N GLU A 446 -20.48 -7.37 14.23
CA GLU A 446 -20.02 -8.04 13.00
C GLU A 446 -21.21 -8.58 12.21
N TRP A 447 -22.12 -9.31 12.88
CA TRP A 447 -23.33 -9.82 12.25
C TRP A 447 -24.16 -8.75 11.54
N GLY A 448 -24.35 -7.58 12.17
CA GLY A 448 -25.06 -6.47 11.55
C GLY A 448 -24.37 -5.91 10.30
N ASP A 449 -23.05 -5.99 10.24
CA ASP A 449 -22.22 -5.45 9.15
C ASP A 449 -22.35 -6.35 7.93
N GLU A 450 -22.26 -7.66 8.16
CA GLU A 450 -22.42 -8.67 7.12
C GLU A 450 -23.86 -8.72 6.58
N ILE A 451 -24.87 -8.57 7.44
CA ILE A 451 -26.27 -8.44 7.01
C ILE A 451 -26.47 -7.21 6.11
N MET A 452 -25.85 -6.09 6.47
CA MET A 452 -25.91 -4.87 5.66
C MET A 452 -25.21 -5.06 4.31
N ALA A 453 -24.01 -5.67 4.29
CA ALA A 453 -23.28 -5.95 3.06
C ALA A 453 -24.08 -6.87 2.13
N LEU A 454 -24.72 -7.91 2.68
CA LEU A 454 -25.57 -8.83 1.92
C LEU A 454 -26.83 -8.14 1.35
N ASP A 455 -27.50 -7.29 2.14
CA ASP A 455 -28.65 -6.47 1.68
C ASP A 455 -28.25 -5.53 0.54
N GLN A 456 -27.11 -4.86 0.68
CA GLN A 456 -26.56 -3.97 -0.35
C GLN A 456 -26.20 -4.75 -1.62
N CYS A 457 -25.63 -5.94 -1.49
CA CYS A 457 -25.27 -6.79 -2.63
C CYS A 457 -26.50 -7.31 -3.38
N LEU A 458 -27.58 -7.66 -2.68
CA LEU A 458 -28.73 -8.31 -3.29
C LEU A 458 -29.93 -7.38 -3.47
N VAL A 459 -30.52 -6.93 -2.37
CA VAL A 459 -31.83 -6.25 -2.36
C VAL A 459 -31.72 -4.86 -2.96
N GLU A 460 -30.66 -4.11 -2.64
CA GLU A 460 -30.42 -2.77 -3.21
C GLU A 460 -29.98 -2.80 -4.69
N GLY A 461 -29.71 -3.99 -5.26
CA GLY A 461 -29.47 -4.14 -6.69
C GLY A 461 -30.75 -3.94 -7.52
N PHE A 462 -31.93 -4.19 -6.97
CA PHE A 462 -33.20 -4.08 -7.68
C PHE A 462 -33.69 -2.63 -7.80
N LEU A 463 -33.90 -2.17 -9.03
CA LEU A 463 -34.33 -0.80 -9.34
C LEU A 463 -35.86 -0.66 -9.40
N ASP A 464 -36.43 0.28 -8.63
CA ASP A 464 -37.89 0.46 -8.57
C ASP A 464 -38.51 0.87 -9.92
N LYS A 465 -37.94 1.88 -10.60
CA LYS A 465 -38.56 2.45 -11.82
C LYS A 465 -38.66 1.42 -12.95
N PRO A 466 -37.60 0.66 -13.28
CA PRO A 466 -37.69 -0.36 -14.31
C PRO A 466 -38.54 -1.56 -13.87
N LEU A 467 -38.50 -1.99 -12.60
CA LEU A 467 -39.38 -3.05 -12.11
C LEU A 467 -40.86 -2.70 -12.22
N ARG A 468 -41.23 -1.43 -11.99
CA ARG A 468 -42.62 -0.96 -12.22
C ARG A 468 -43.06 -1.18 -13.66
N LYS A 469 -42.21 -0.87 -14.63
CA LYS A 469 -42.53 -1.09 -16.06
C LYS A 469 -42.73 -2.58 -16.36
N VAL A 470 -41.92 -3.45 -15.75
CA VAL A 470 -42.09 -4.91 -15.89
C VAL A 470 -43.44 -5.35 -15.32
N ALA A 471 -43.78 -4.91 -14.11
CA ALA A 471 -45.04 -5.25 -13.46
C ALA A 471 -46.27 -4.70 -14.23
N GLU A 472 -46.22 -3.45 -14.70
CA GLU A 472 -47.25 -2.87 -15.57
C GLU A 472 -47.41 -3.66 -16.88
N GLY A 473 -46.30 -4.10 -17.48
CA GLY A 473 -46.31 -4.96 -18.68
C GLY A 473 -46.96 -6.32 -18.46
N LYS A 474 -46.94 -6.84 -17.22
CA LYS A 474 -47.66 -8.06 -16.80
C LYS A 474 -49.09 -7.79 -16.32
N GLY A 475 -49.58 -6.55 -16.43
CA GLY A 475 -50.96 -6.18 -16.10
C GLY A 475 -51.23 -5.86 -14.63
N CYS A 476 -50.19 -5.63 -13.81
CA CYS A 476 -50.35 -5.26 -12.40
C CYS A 476 -50.85 -3.82 -12.25
N VAL A 477 -51.74 -3.58 -11.27
CA VAL A 477 -52.13 -2.24 -10.83
C VAL A 477 -51.23 -1.84 -9.65
N LEU A 478 -50.42 -0.80 -9.83
CA LEU A 478 -49.35 -0.46 -8.89
C LEU A 478 -49.65 0.81 -8.08
N GLU A 479 -49.26 0.81 -6.79
CA GLU A 479 -49.25 2.03 -5.98
C GLU A 479 -47.89 2.74 -6.06
N SER A 480 -47.91 4.08 -6.01
CA SER A 480 -46.71 4.91 -6.12
C SER A 480 -45.71 4.75 -4.97
N THR A 481 -46.14 4.21 -3.83
CA THR A 481 -45.31 3.98 -2.63
C THR A 481 -44.53 2.67 -2.68
N TRP A 482 -44.91 1.72 -3.55
CA TRP A 482 -44.30 0.39 -3.57
C TRP A 482 -42.82 0.40 -3.97
N ARG A 483 -42.00 -0.35 -3.25
CA ARG A 483 -40.55 -0.49 -3.49
C ARG A 483 -40.24 -1.85 -4.08
N SER A 484 -38.99 -2.06 -4.51
CA SER A 484 -38.46 -3.26 -5.16
C SER A 484 -39.08 -4.57 -4.64
N LEU A 485 -39.01 -4.88 -3.35
CA LEU A 485 -39.53 -6.14 -2.79
C LEU A 485 -41.05 -6.33 -2.95
N LYS A 486 -41.84 -5.24 -2.89
CA LYS A 486 -43.29 -5.31 -3.14
C LYS A 486 -43.59 -5.42 -4.63
N LEU A 487 -42.81 -4.74 -5.47
CA LEU A 487 -42.93 -4.88 -6.93
C LEU A 487 -42.59 -6.30 -7.39
N LEU A 488 -41.53 -6.90 -6.87
CA LEU A 488 -41.17 -8.30 -7.13
C LEU A 488 -42.29 -9.26 -6.71
N TYR A 489 -42.94 -9.02 -5.56
CA TYR A 489 -44.09 -9.82 -5.13
C TYR A 489 -45.24 -9.77 -6.16
N GLU A 490 -45.60 -8.59 -6.66
CA GLU A 490 -46.67 -8.46 -7.68
C GLU A 490 -46.27 -9.12 -9.01
N ILE A 491 -44.99 -9.04 -9.39
CA ILE A 491 -44.45 -9.71 -10.59
C ILE A 491 -44.54 -11.23 -10.46
N LEU A 492 -44.23 -11.80 -9.29
CA LEU A 492 -44.38 -13.23 -9.03
C LEU A 492 -45.85 -13.66 -9.17
N VAL A 493 -46.77 -12.93 -8.54
CA VAL A 493 -48.21 -13.22 -8.61
C VAL A 493 -48.73 -13.13 -10.04
N ALA A 494 -48.34 -12.11 -10.80
CA ALA A 494 -48.70 -11.97 -12.21
C ALA A 494 -48.06 -13.03 -13.11
N SER A 495 -47.01 -13.70 -12.63
CA SER A 495 -46.34 -14.82 -13.32
C SER A 495 -46.91 -16.19 -12.91
N SER A 496 -48.16 -16.24 -12.45
CA SER A 496 -48.91 -17.45 -12.06
C SER A 496 -48.42 -18.16 -10.78
N ILE A 497 -47.66 -17.46 -9.93
CA ILE A 497 -47.31 -17.95 -8.58
C ILE A 497 -48.43 -17.54 -7.62
N SER A 498 -48.84 -18.43 -6.72
CA SER A 498 -49.91 -18.08 -5.77
C SER A 498 -49.48 -16.94 -4.83
N ALA A 499 -50.43 -16.17 -4.31
CA ALA A 499 -50.12 -15.08 -3.39
C ALA A 499 -49.44 -15.56 -2.10
N GLU A 500 -49.69 -16.81 -1.69
CA GLU A 500 -49.02 -17.43 -0.54
C GLU A 500 -47.59 -17.80 -0.89
N ASP A 501 -47.38 -18.54 -1.99
CA ASP A 501 -46.05 -18.95 -2.43
C ASP A 501 -45.15 -17.74 -2.74
N ALA A 502 -45.69 -16.69 -3.36
CA ALA A 502 -44.96 -15.44 -3.62
C ALA A 502 -44.57 -14.72 -2.31
N ARG A 503 -45.34 -14.91 -1.23
CA ARG A 503 -45.00 -14.37 0.09
C ARG A 503 -43.83 -15.15 0.68
N GLU A 504 -43.89 -16.47 0.65
CA GLU A 504 -42.87 -17.40 1.16
C GLU A 504 -41.55 -17.27 0.39
N ILE A 505 -41.60 -17.26 -0.95
CA ILE A 505 -40.42 -17.10 -1.81
C ILE A 505 -39.63 -15.85 -1.46
N LEU A 506 -40.30 -14.71 -1.28
CA LEU A 506 -39.64 -13.43 -0.98
C LEU A 506 -39.44 -13.20 0.52
N ALA A 507 -39.86 -14.12 1.40
CA ALA A 507 -39.69 -13.96 2.84
C ALA A 507 -38.22 -13.79 3.26
N PRO A 508 -37.24 -14.55 2.71
CA PRO A 508 -35.83 -14.36 3.04
C PRO A 508 -35.28 -12.97 2.68
N MET A 509 -35.56 -12.49 1.46
CA MET A 509 -35.13 -11.15 1.02
C MET A 509 -35.80 -10.04 1.83
N ARG A 510 -37.07 -10.20 2.21
CA ARG A 510 -37.75 -9.27 3.14
C ARG A 510 -37.10 -9.29 4.51
N ARG A 511 -36.83 -10.46 5.06
CA ARG A 511 -36.19 -10.59 6.38
C ARG A 511 -34.79 -9.98 6.39
N LEU A 512 -34.01 -10.20 5.33
CA LEU A 512 -32.70 -9.56 5.15
C LEU A 512 -32.81 -8.03 5.20
N HIS A 513 -33.72 -7.46 4.42
CA HIS A 513 -33.93 -6.02 4.37
C HIS A 513 -34.44 -5.42 5.68
N GLU A 514 -35.31 -6.14 6.39
CA GLU A 514 -35.80 -5.78 7.72
C GLU A 514 -34.67 -5.79 8.76
N LEU A 515 -33.87 -6.86 8.80
CA LEU A 515 -32.74 -6.99 9.73
C LEU A 515 -31.71 -5.88 9.54
N ARG A 516 -31.43 -5.48 8.30
CA ARG A 516 -30.57 -4.34 7.98
C ARG A 516 -31.05 -3.05 8.66
N ASN A 517 -32.38 -2.82 8.68
CA ASN A 517 -32.98 -1.67 9.37
C ASN A 517 -33.01 -1.85 10.91
N GLU A 518 -33.25 -3.07 11.41
CA GLU A 518 -33.35 -3.39 12.84
C GLU A 518 -32.01 -3.36 13.59
N ILE A 519 -30.90 -3.70 12.94
CA ILE A 519 -29.59 -3.88 13.59
C ILE A 519 -28.68 -2.66 13.43
N ARG A 520 -28.70 -2.05 12.24
CA ARG A 520 -27.79 -0.96 11.81
C ARG A 520 -28.52 0.38 11.57
N GLY A 521 -29.85 0.39 11.42
CA GLY A 521 -30.65 1.61 11.28
C GLY A 521 -30.96 2.31 12.61
N HIS A 522 -31.82 3.34 12.58
CA HIS A 522 -32.33 4.07 13.77
C HIS A 522 -33.30 3.26 14.65
N ALA A 523 -33.17 1.93 14.67
CA ALA A 523 -34.04 1.06 15.42
C ALA A 523 -33.88 1.26 16.93
N THR A 524 -34.96 1.07 17.67
CA THR A 524 -34.92 1.07 19.14
C THR A 524 -34.08 -0.10 19.63
N HIS A 525 -33.41 0.08 20.78
CA HIS A 525 -32.61 -0.97 21.43
C HIS A 525 -33.38 -2.30 21.60
N GLU A 526 -34.70 -2.23 21.75
CA GLU A 526 -35.59 -3.37 21.93
C GLU A 526 -35.69 -4.26 20.69
N LYS A 527 -35.91 -3.69 19.49
CA LYS A 527 -36.00 -4.47 18.24
C LYS A 527 -34.70 -5.21 17.95
N LYS A 528 -33.56 -4.54 18.14
CA LYS A 528 -32.24 -5.15 17.99
C LYS A 528 -32.03 -6.33 18.95
N ALA A 529 -32.46 -6.20 20.21
CA ALA A 529 -32.35 -7.27 21.18
C ALA A 529 -33.22 -8.49 20.83
N VAL A 530 -34.42 -8.26 20.28
CA VAL A 530 -35.31 -9.33 19.79
C VAL A 530 -34.67 -10.08 18.62
N ALA A 531 -34.18 -9.37 17.61
CA ALA A 531 -33.53 -9.99 16.45
C ALA A 531 -32.28 -10.80 16.85
N ILE A 532 -31.44 -10.26 17.76
CA ILE A 532 -30.28 -10.98 18.31
C ILE A 532 -30.70 -12.27 19.00
N ARG A 533 -31.74 -12.20 19.84
CA ARG A 533 -32.24 -13.35 20.58
C ARG A 533 -32.77 -14.42 19.64
N GLU A 534 -33.59 -14.03 18.68
CA GLU A 534 -34.19 -14.94 17.69
C GLU A 534 -33.11 -15.67 16.87
N ALA A 535 -32.13 -14.94 16.34
CA ALA A 535 -31.05 -15.53 15.56
C ALA A 535 -30.29 -16.61 16.36
N ARG A 536 -29.94 -16.33 17.62
CA ARG A 536 -29.26 -17.29 18.50
C ARG A 536 -30.14 -18.45 18.93
N THR A 537 -31.42 -18.22 19.24
CA THR A 537 -32.31 -19.30 19.70
C THR A 537 -32.68 -20.26 18.59
N THR A 538 -32.85 -19.77 17.36
CA THR A 538 -33.31 -20.58 16.24
C THR A 538 -32.15 -21.25 15.50
N HIS A 539 -31.00 -20.58 15.40
CA HIS A 539 -29.85 -21.07 14.60
C HIS A 539 -28.59 -21.33 15.42
N GLY A 540 -28.61 -21.11 16.74
CA GLY A 540 -27.47 -21.31 17.64
C GLY A 540 -26.48 -20.15 17.66
N ASN A 541 -26.05 -19.66 16.49
CA ASN A 541 -25.10 -18.55 16.35
C ASN A 541 -25.39 -17.68 15.11
N PHE A 542 -24.76 -16.51 15.05
CA PHE A 542 -24.97 -15.57 13.94
C PHE A 542 -24.47 -16.05 12.58
N ARG A 543 -23.40 -16.87 12.54
CA ARG A 543 -22.87 -17.44 11.29
C ARG A 543 -23.89 -18.39 10.66
N ALA A 544 -24.45 -19.30 11.44
CA ALA A 544 -25.48 -20.24 11.00
C ALA A 544 -26.75 -19.51 10.53
N HIS A 545 -27.21 -18.49 11.28
CA HIS A 545 -28.32 -17.64 10.83
C HIS A 545 -28.00 -16.93 9.50
N PHE A 546 -26.79 -16.39 9.34
CA PHE A 546 -26.38 -15.71 8.11
C PHE A 546 -26.43 -16.66 6.89
N PHE A 547 -25.88 -17.87 7.00
CA PHE A 547 -25.92 -18.84 5.92
C PHE A 547 -27.34 -19.32 5.59
N HIS A 548 -28.17 -19.56 6.60
CA HIS A 548 -29.59 -19.87 6.39
C HIS A 548 -30.32 -18.75 5.64
N LEU A 549 -30.02 -17.49 5.98
CA LEU A 549 -30.59 -16.34 5.28
C LEU A 549 -30.06 -16.21 3.84
N ALA A 550 -28.76 -16.45 3.63
CA ALA A 550 -28.15 -16.43 2.30
C ALA A 550 -28.73 -17.52 1.39
N GLU A 551 -28.93 -18.74 1.90
CA GLU A 551 -29.62 -19.84 1.21
C GLU A 551 -31.05 -19.47 0.81
N GLY A 552 -31.83 -18.96 1.76
CA GLY A 552 -33.18 -18.49 1.45
C GLY A 552 -33.19 -17.39 0.39
N CYS A 553 -32.22 -16.47 0.44
CA CYS A 553 -32.07 -15.41 -0.54
C CYS A 553 -31.63 -15.92 -1.93
N ASP A 554 -30.78 -16.93 -2.00
CA ASP A 554 -30.36 -17.57 -3.23
C ASP A 554 -31.53 -18.26 -3.93
N HIS A 555 -32.30 -19.08 -3.20
CA HIS A 555 -33.52 -19.70 -3.71
C HIS A 555 -34.56 -18.66 -4.14
N ALA A 556 -34.74 -17.60 -3.35
CA ALA A 556 -35.63 -16.49 -3.69
C ALA A 556 -35.19 -15.80 -4.99
N LEU A 557 -33.88 -15.58 -5.18
CA LEU A 557 -33.33 -14.97 -6.38
C LEU A 557 -33.62 -15.84 -7.60
N VAL A 558 -33.40 -17.16 -7.54
CA VAL A 558 -33.72 -18.07 -8.65
C VAL A 558 -35.18 -17.97 -9.07
N ALA A 559 -36.11 -17.97 -8.11
CA ALA A 559 -37.54 -17.82 -8.41
C ALA A 559 -37.88 -16.45 -9.02
N VAL A 560 -37.28 -15.38 -8.50
CA VAL A 560 -37.43 -14.01 -9.05
C VAL A 560 -36.91 -13.93 -10.47
N LEU A 561 -35.74 -14.51 -10.76
CA LEU A 561 -35.14 -14.49 -12.08
C LEU A 561 -36.01 -15.24 -13.11
N ARG A 562 -36.56 -16.40 -12.75
CA ARG A 562 -37.52 -17.12 -13.60
C ARG A 562 -38.76 -16.27 -13.90
N ALA A 563 -39.32 -15.56 -12.92
CA ALA A 563 -40.48 -14.68 -13.13
C ALA A 563 -40.15 -13.42 -13.95
N LEU A 564 -38.88 -13.03 -14.00
CA LEU A 564 -38.35 -11.94 -14.83
C LEU A 564 -37.81 -12.44 -16.18
N ASP A 565 -38.12 -13.69 -16.56
CA ASP A 565 -37.74 -14.32 -17.82
C ASP A 565 -36.21 -14.39 -18.03
N ILE A 566 -35.46 -14.55 -16.92
CA ILE A 566 -34.01 -14.80 -16.90
C ILE A 566 -33.75 -16.23 -16.44
N GLU A 567 -33.17 -17.04 -17.32
CA GLU A 567 -32.56 -18.32 -16.97
C GLU A 567 -31.04 -18.14 -16.81
N LEU A 568 -30.53 -18.42 -15.62
CA LEU A 568 -29.10 -18.58 -15.37
C LEU A 568 -28.76 -20.06 -15.55
N GLU A 569 -27.62 -20.37 -16.17
CA GLU A 569 -27.09 -21.74 -16.17
C GLU A 569 -26.75 -22.11 -14.71
N GLU A 570 -27.09 -23.34 -14.32
CA GLU A 570 -26.87 -23.87 -12.95
C GLU A 570 -25.40 -24.07 -12.61
#